data_AF-A0AAQ1P380-F1
#
_entry.id   AF-A0AAQ1P380-F1
#
_cell.length_a   1.000
_cell.length_b   1.000
_cell.length_c   1.000
_cell.angle_alpha   90.00
_cell.angle_beta   90.00
_cell.angle_gamma   90.00
#
_symmetry.space_group_name_H-M   'P 1'
#
loop_
_entity.id
_entity.type
_entity.pdbx_description
1 polymer ?
#
loop_
_entity_poly.entity_id
_entity_poly.type
_entity_poly.pdbx_seq_one_letter_code
_entity_poly.pdbx_strand_id
1 'polypeptide(L)' 'MLSSYVRNENTKLELRQAANLAYAFHNDALAIIEGKSFDVKEAIEKIKEIDKILNSRFSENLTSMMNNTISPDKNN' A
#
# COMPACT_ATOMS: atom_id res chain seq x y z
N MET A 1 14.26 -6.67 -10.68
CA MET A 1 13.80 -5.42 -10.03
C MET A 1 12.29 -5.44 -9.93
N LEU A 2 11.68 -4.88 -8.88
CA LEU A 2 10.22 -4.75 -8.76
C LEU A 2 9.58 -4.03 -9.97
N SER A 3 10.34 -3.17 -10.66
CA SER A 3 9.94 -2.48 -11.89
C SER A 3 9.42 -3.38 -13.01
N SER A 4 9.92 -4.62 -13.13
CA SER A 4 9.44 -5.57 -14.15
C SER A 4 8.03 -6.09 -13.88
N TYR A 5 7.56 -6.01 -12.63
CA TYR A 5 6.22 -6.41 -12.22
C TYR A 5 5.26 -5.23 -12.15
N VAL A 6 5.74 -4.00 -11.92
CA VAL A 6 4.90 -2.79 -11.82
C VAL A 6 4.17 -2.49 -13.13
N ARG A 7 4.83 -2.66 -14.28
CA ARG A 7 4.27 -2.30 -15.61
C ARG A 7 3.85 -3.48 -16.49
N ASN A 8 4.07 -4.72 -16.05
CA ASN A 8 3.74 -5.87 -16.87
C ASN A 8 2.28 -6.28 -16.67
N GLU A 9 1.42 -5.91 -17.62
CA GLU A 9 -0.01 -6.19 -17.62
C GLU A 9 -0.36 -7.68 -17.65
N ASN A 10 0.56 -8.54 -18.10
CA ASN A 10 0.39 -10.00 -18.08
C ASN A 10 0.69 -10.63 -16.72
N THR A 11 1.13 -9.83 -15.74
CA THR A 11 1.35 -10.29 -14.36
C THR A 11 0.03 -10.27 -13.60
N LYS A 12 -0.19 -11.27 -12.73
CA LYS A 12 -1.35 -11.31 -11.81
C LYS A 12 -1.52 -9.97 -11.08
N LEU A 13 -2.76 -9.54 -10.91
CA LEU A 13 -3.10 -8.26 -10.30
C LEU A 13 -2.48 -8.10 -8.90
N GLU A 14 -2.49 -9.16 -8.10
CA GLU A 14 -1.98 -9.18 -6.72
C GLU A 14 -0.47 -8.96 -6.67
N LEU A 15 0.26 -9.52 -7.64
CA LEU A 15 1.71 -9.32 -7.76
C LEU A 15 2.04 -7.88 -8.19
N ARG A 16 1.22 -7.30 -9.08
CA ARG A 16 1.36 -5.89 -9.49
C ARG A 16 1.08 -4.96 -8.31
N GLN A 17 0.06 -5.26 -7.51
CA GLN A 17 -0.26 -4.51 -6.28
C GLN A 17 0.88 -4.58 -5.27
N ALA A 18 1.35 -5.78 -4.94
CA ALA A 18 2.46 -5.99 -4.01
C ALA A 18 3.73 -5.26 -4.47
N ALA A 19 4.03 -5.28 -5.78
CA ALA A 19 5.19 -4.60 -6.32
C ALA A 19 5.08 -3.07 -6.22
N ASN A 20 3.90 -2.50 -6.49
CA ASN A 20 3.66 -1.06 -6.35
C ASN A 20 3.73 -0.60 -4.89
N LEU A 21 3.16 -1.38 -3.96
CA LEU A 21 3.23 -1.08 -2.51
C LEU A 21 4.67 -1.13 -1.99
N ALA A 22 5.42 -2.18 -2.33
CA ALA A 22 6.81 -2.30 -1.94
C ALA A 22 7.65 -1.11 -2.46
N TYR A 23 7.37 -0.64 -3.67
CA TYR A 23 8.03 0.53 -4.23
C TYR A 23 7.65 1.83 -3.49
N ALA A 24 6.37 2.04 -3.19
CA ALA A 24 5.91 3.21 -2.43
C ALA A 24 6.56 3.26 -1.04
N PHE A 25 6.54 2.15 -0.29
CA PHE A 25 7.16 2.08 1.04
C PHE A 25 8.68 2.21 1.00
N HIS A 26 9.33 1.69 -0.03
CA HIS A 26 10.77 1.92 -0.22
C HIS A 26 11.11 3.41 -0.38
N ASN A 27 10.31 4.15 -1.16
CA ASN A 27 10.51 5.58 -1.35
C ASN A 27 10.26 6.37 -0.07
N ASP A 28 9.22 6.02 0.70
CA ASP A 28 8.93 6.68 1.98
C ASP A 28 10.04 6.39 3.01
N ALA A 29 10.56 5.16 3.06
CA ALA A 29 11.70 4.81 3.90
C ALA A 29 12.97 5.58 3.51
N LEU A 30 13.24 5.73 2.21
CA LEU A 30 14.36 6.54 1.72
C LEU A 30 14.21 8.01 2.13
N ALA A 31 13.01 8.57 2.03
CA ALA A 31 12.73 9.94 2.43
C ALA A 31 13.02 10.18 3.94
N ILE A 32 12.67 9.21 4.80
CA ILE A 32 12.98 9.27 6.24
C ILE A 32 14.49 9.28 6.48
N ILE A 33 15.25 8.44 5.77
CA ILE A 33 16.72 8.40 5.86
C ILE A 33 17.32 9.74 5.44
N GLU A 34 16.72 10.41 4.45
CA GLU A 34 17.11 11.76 3.99
C GLU A 34 16.70 12.89 4.95
N GLY A 35 16.09 12.58 6.10
CA GLY A 35 15.66 13.56 7.10
C GLY A 35 14.29 14.20 6.84
N LYS A 36 13.51 13.67 5.90
CA LYS A 36 12.10 14.08 5.69
C LYS A 36 11.20 13.36 6.69
N SER A 37 10.06 13.96 7.05
CA SER A 37 9.07 13.31 7.91
C SER A 37 8.20 12.34 7.13
N PHE A 38 7.76 11.26 7.80
CA PHE A 38 6.74 10.37 7.27
C PHE A 38 5.34 10.92 7.55
N ASP A 39 4.53 11.12 6.51
CA ASP A 39 3.11 11.47 6.63
C ASP A 39 2.23 10.26 6.27
N VAL A 40 1.56 9.72 7.28
CA VAL A 40 0.64 8.59 7.14
C VAL A 40 -0.51 8.90 6.17
N LYS A 41 -1.01 10.15 6.14
CA LYS A 41 -2.09 10.53 5.23
C LYS A 41 -1.62 10.51 3.79
N GLU A 42 -0.42 11.05 3.53
CA GLU A 42 0.18 11.02 2.20
C GLU A 42 0.44 9.58 1.73
N ALA A 43 0.94 8.72 2.62
CA ALA A 43 1.13 7.30 2.32
C ALA A 43 -0.19 6.60 1.97
N ILE A 44 -1.29 6.89 2.68
CA ILE A 44 -2.62 6.34 2.36
C ILE A 44 -3.11 6.84 0.99
N GLU A 45 -2.93 8.11 0.66
CA GLU A 45 -3.31 8.64 -0.66
C GLU A 45 -2.50 7.99 -1.79
N LYS A 46 -1.19 7.76 -1.61
CA LYS A 46 -0.36 7.00 -2.57
C LYS A 46 -0.91 5.60 -2.82
N ILE A 47 -1.38 4.91 -1.77
CA ILE A 47 -2.00 3.58 -1.90
C ILE A 47 -3.31 3.66 -2.69
N LYS A 48 -4.15 4.68 -2.48
CA LYS A 48 -5.38 4.89 -3.26
C LYS A 48 -5.10 5.18 -4.74
N GLU A 49 -4.03 5.89 -5.05
CA GLU A 49 -3.63 6.10 -6.45
C GLU A 49 -3.21 4.80 -7.13
N ILE A 50 -2.51 3.90 -6.42
CA ILE A 50 -2.20 2.55 -6.91
C ILE A 50 -3.49 1.76 -7.20
N ASP A 51 -4.50 1.86 -6.32
CA ASP A 51 -5.81 1.24 -6.53
C ASP A 51 -6.48 1.74 -7.82
N LYS A 52 -6.42 3.04 -8.13
CA LYS A 52 -6.96 3.59 -9.38
C LYS A 52 -6.21 3.05 -10.61
N ILE A 53 -4.88 3.01 -10.55
CA ILE A 53 -4.03 2.52 -11.66
C ILE A 53 -4.30 1.05 -11.96
N LEU A 54 -4.57 0.26 -10.92
CA LEU A 54 -4.75 -1.19 -11.02
C LEU A 54 -6.23 -1.62 -11.05
N ASN A 55 -7.17 -0.68 -10.99
CA ASN A 55 -8.60 -0.92 -10.84
C ASN A 55 -8.91 -1.91 -9.69
N SER A 56 -8.37 -1.62 -8.50
CA SER A 56 -8.50 -2.46 -7.31
C SER A 56 -9.04 -1.73 -6.10
N ARG A 57 -9.37 -2.48 -5.05
CA ARG A 57 -9.88 -1.97 -3.75
C ARG A 57 -9.00 -2.41 -2.58
N PHE A 58 -7.68 -2.44 -2.79
CA PHE A 58 -6.75 -2.92 -1.78
C PHE A 58 -6.75 -2.03 -0.53
N SER A 59 -6.75 -0.71 -0.69
CA SER A 59 -6.78 0.25 0.43
C SER A 59 -8.00 0.07 1.33
N GLU A 60 -9.17 -0.17 0.74
CA GLU A 60 -10.42 -0.45 1.46
C GLU A 60 -10.32 -1.74 2.26
N ASN A 61 -9.85 -2.81 1.63
CA ASN A 61 -9.67 -4.12 2.29
C ASN A 61 -8.65 -4.05 3.43
N LEU A 62 -7.51 -3.37 3.22
CA LEU A 62 -6.49 -3.17 4.23
C LEU A 62 -7.03 -2.37 5.43
N THR A 63 -7.74 -1.27 5.15
CA THR A 63 -8.36 -0.42 6.18
C THR A 63 -9.40 -1.20 6.99
N SER A 64 -10.25 -1.97 6.30
CA SER A 64 -11.23 -2.84 6.95
C SER A 64 -10.56 -3.88 7.86
N MET A 65 -9.48 -4.52 7.38
CA MET A 65 -8.72 -5.49 8.17
C MET A 65 -8.12 -4.85 9.43
N MET A 66 -7.48 -3.68 9.29
CA MET A 66 -6.89 -2.96 10.42
C MET A 66 -7.95 -2.58 11.47
N ASN A 67 -9.11 -2.10 11.03
CA ASN A 67 -10.22 -1.73 11.93
C ASN A 67 -10.80 -2.95 12.66
N ASN A 68 -10.89 -4.10 11.99
CA ASN A 68 -11.39 -5.34 12.59
C ASN A 68 -10.39 -5.98 13.55
N THR A 69 -9.08 -5.76 13.36
CA THR A 69 -8.04 -6.23 14.29
C THR A 69 -7.84 -5.34 15.52
N ILE A 70 -8.38 -4.11 15.52
CA ILE A 70 -8.24 -3.14 16.62
C ILE A 70 -9.46 -3.15 17.56
N SER A 71 -10.55 -3.85 17.23
CA SER A 71 -11.60 -4.11 18.22
C SER A 71 -11.05 -5.06 19.29
N PRO A 72 -10.85 -4.61 20.54
CA PRO A 72 -10.55 -5.54 21.62
C PRO A 72 -11.75 -6.47 21.74
N ASP A 73 -11.46 -7.75 21.93
CA ASP A 73 -12.45 -8.77 22.20
C ASP A 73 -13.34 -8.29 23.37
N LYS A 74 -14.54 -7.77 23.05
CA LYS A 74 -15.56 -7.42 24.04
C LYS A 74 -16.30 -8.70 24.41
N ASN A 75 -15.58 -9.67 24.96
CA ASN A 75 -16.19 -10.82 25.59
C ASN A 75 -16.17 -10.59 27.10
N ASN A 76 -17.36 -10.18 27.55
CA ASN A 76 -17.85 -10.08 28.93
C ASN A 76 -18.06 -11.48 29.53
#